data_AF-A0A818VR49-F1
#
_entry.id   AF-A0A818VR49-F1
#
_cell.length_a   1.000
_cell.length_b   1.000
_cell.length_c   1.000
_cell.angle_alpha   90.00
_cell.angle_beta   90.00
_cell.angle_gamma   90.00
#
_symmetry.space_group_name_H-M   'P 1'
#
loop_
_entity.id
_entity.type
_entity.pdbx_description
1 polymer ?
#
loop_
_entity_poly.entity_id
_entity_poly.type
_entity_poly.pdbx_seq_one_letter_code
_entity_poly.pdbx_strand_id
1 'polypeptide(L)'
;MSPKKKQHVNRTGVYYLADEHRKLYPAYSRMSIHDLIILLLPRWRSMTLVERKPYEDLAKQYKRTRMLNNENVITPVIPSSEEVSFIEKNSNENKYLDTYFSNDLIDIFKRNLFFVTFQIFCRTDDEDGGDYYPAEIAIMKYSFFESIKQEYFTIIKPEKFPVGYTGTAIDLSRETHQIPPFDFVGANGDYKRIWQEVKRVIGDSIVDSSTNEPVIVFCNAFERDQTTYLLNWLVSKGNNNIEQSSKPSFRVCSFEALVAALLRRIGIGDFAHQSVREQLRRPVYTIQVKERCIYHDSLAIQYCCRAINHGFSLFLDGFIRQRFIQSFSEQVQNEITNKNLQKLSPINSYMHEIKSISNESTSSIIDSISSTYIEKHKTLRVLTQPQKTKVSDTIKLASVGSNVFIQSPSTNISSSMDQQISNSSTKNKVNDFFLYLRY
;
A
#
# COMPACT_ATOMS: atom_id res chain seq x y z
N MET A 1 28.32 -38.63 -2.41
CA MET A 1 28.38 -37.29 -3.03
C MET A 1 26.97 -36.86 -3.39
N SER A 2 26.51 -35.69 -2.97
CA SER A 2 25.16 -35.19 -3.32
C SER A 2 25.07 -34.89 -4.82
N PRO A 3 23.96 -35.21 -5.51
CA PRO A 3 23.81 -34.92 -6.93
C PRO A 3 23.83 -33.40 -7.16
N LYS A 4 24.75 -32.92 -8.00
CA LYS A 4 24.82 -31.51 -8.38
C LYS A 4 23.50 -31.09 -9.03
N LYS A 5 22.80 -30.10 -8.46
CA LYS A 5 21.58 -29.53 -9.05
C LYS A 5 21.88 -29.12 -10.49
N LYS A 6 21.18 -29.71 -11.47
CA LYS A 6 21.31 -29.33 -12.89
C LYS A 6 20.84 -27.88 -13.02
N GLN A 7 21.78 -26.97 -13.23
CA GLN A 7 21.50 -25.54 -13.36
C GLN A 7 20.57 -25.33 -14.55
N HIS A 8 19.40 -24.73 -14.32
CA HIS A 8 18.39 -24.61 -15.37
C HIS A 8 18.76 -23.51 -16.36
N VAL A 9 19.25 -23.89 -17.54
CA VAL A 9 19.67 -22.94 -18.58
C VAL A 9 18.45 -22.31 -19.25
N ASN A 10 18.24 -21.01 -19.02
CA ASN A 10 17.20 -20.24 -19.69
C ASN A 10 17.53 -20.05 -21.18
N ARG A 11 16.76 -20.71 -22.06
CA ARG A 11 16.88 -20.58 -23.52
C ARG A 11 16.05 -19.40 -24.02
N THR A 12 16.73 -18.30 -24.36
CA THR A 12 16.16 -17.06 -24.93
C THR A 12 16.28 -17.06 -26.47
N GLY A 13 15.75 -16.06 -27.17
CA GLY A 13 15.88 -15.98 -28.64
C GLY A 13 17.35 -16.05 -29.12
N VAL A 14 18.25 -15.29 -28.48
CA VAL A 14 19.69 -15.32 -28.83
C VAL A 14 20.36 -16.69 -28.62
N TYR A 15 19.82 -17.55 -27.73
CA TYR A 15 20.29 -18.93 -27.59
C TYR A 15 20.04 -19.73 -28.88
N TYR A 16 18.89 -19.54 -29.54
CA TYR A 16 18.57 -20.25 -30.78
C TYR A 16 19.36 -19.72 -31.97
N LEU A 17 19.64 -18.42 -32.03
CA LEU A 17 20.59 -17.85 -33.00
C LEU A 17 21.99 -18.47 -32.81
N ALA A 18 22.46 -18.58 -31.56
CA ALA A 18 23.76 -19.18 -31.25
C ALA A 18 23.81 -20.69 -31.58
N ASP A 19 22.73 -21.43 -31.35
CA ASP A 19 22.64 -22.86 -31.69
C ASP A 19 22.59 -23.10 -33.20
N GLU A 20 21.95 -22.22 -33.97
CA GLU A 20 22.00 -22.24 -35.44
C GLU A 20 23.40 -21.91 -35.96
N HIS A 21 24.01 -20.80 -35.50
CA HIS A 21 25.37 -20.42 -35.88
C HIS A 21 26.39 -21.53 -35.60
N ARG A 22 26.24 -22.26 -34.50
CA ARG A 22 27.10 -23.40 -34.15
C ARG A 22 26.98 -24.57 -35.15
N LYS A 23 25.82 -24.74 -35.79
CA LYS A 23 25.57 -25.78 -36.81
C LYS A 23 26.05 -25.35 -38.20
N LEU A 24 25.86 -24.07 -38.55
CA LEU A 24 26.21 -23.53 -39.88
C LEU A 24 27.71 -23.31 -40.06
N TYR A 25 28.46 -23.02 -38.99
CA TYR A 25 29.88 -22.65 -39.07
C TYR A 25 30.76 -23.62 -38.25
N PRO A 26 31.50 -24.56 -38.87
CA PRO A 26 32.31 -25.55 -38.17
C PRO A 26 33.34 -24.97 -37.19
N ALA A 27 33.87 -23.77 -37.45
CA ALA A 27 34.77 -23.05 -36.54
C ALA A 27 34.16 -22.81 -35.14
N TYR A 28 32.84 -22.68 -35.05
CA TYR A 28 32.10 -22.44 -33.81
C TYR A 28 31.64 -23.72 -33.10
N SER A 29 31.78 -24.89 -33.74
CA SER A 29 31.33 -26.19 -33.20
C SER A 29 31.91 -26.53 -31.82
N ARG A 30 33.14 -26.07 -31.52
CA ARG A 30 33.86 -26.31 -30.26
C ARG A 30 33.66 -25.21 -29.20
N MET A 31 33.02 -24.09 -29.54
CA MET A 31 32.78 -23.00 -28.58
C MET A 31 31.63 -23.35 -27.63
N SER A 32 31.66 -22.83 -26.40
CA SER A 32 30.50 -22.95 -25.51
C SER A 32 29.34 -22.11 -26.05
N ILE A 33 28.10 -22.52 -25.75
CA ILE A 33 26.93 -21.75 -26.17
C ILE A 33 26.88 -20.37 -25.51
N HIS A 34 27.54 -20.19 -24.35
CA HIS A 34 27.64 -18.91 -23.67
C HIS A 34 28.55 -17.94 -24.43
N ASP A 35 29.74 -18.39 -24.83
CA ASP A 35 30.70 -17.59 -25.60
C ASP A 35 30.12 -17.22 -26.98
N LEU A 36 29.37 -18.14 -27.60
CA LEU A 36 28.65 -17.88 -28.84
C LEU A 36 27.53 -16.85 -28.67
N ILE A 37 26.78 -16.89 -27.56
CA ILE A 37 25.81 -15.83 -27.25
C ILE A 37 26.54 -14.48 -27.10
N ILE A 38 27.64 -14.41 -26.37
CA ILE A 38 28.42 -13.17 -26.20
C ILE A 38 28.91 -12.64 -27.55
N LEU A 39 29.48 -13.52 -28.40
CA LEU A 39 29.96 -13.18 -29.74
C LEU A 39 28.83 -12.66 -30.67
N LEU A 40 27.63 -13.22 -30.54
CA LEU A 40 26.49 -12.91 -31.41
C LEU A 40 25.57 -11.80 -30.86
N LEU A 41 25.75 -11.33 -29.61
CA LEU A 41 24.96 -10.25 -29.03
C LEU A 41 24.96 -8.95 -29.87
N PRO A 42 26.08 -8.49 -30.47
CA PRO A 42 26.06 -7.33 -31.36
C PRO A 42 25.16 -7.54 -32.58
N ARG A 43 25.26 -8.71 -33.24
CA ARG A 43 24.41 -9.08 -34.39
C ARG A 43 22.94 -9.21 -33.99
N TRP A 44 22.65 -9.84 -32.84
CA TRP A 44 21.30 -9.92 -32.30
C TRP A 44 20.69 -8.53 -32.09
N ARG A 45 21.48 -7.57 -31.58
CA ARG A 45 21.05 -6.18 -31.38
C ARG A 45 20.83 -5.42 -32.69
N SER A 46 21.57 -5.70 -33.76
CA SER A 46 21.37 -5.08 -35.08
C SER A 46 20.25 -5.71 -35.92
N MET A 47 19.84 -6.95 -35.62
CA MET A 47 18.71 -7.60 -36.30
C MET A 47 17.38 -6.88 -36.03
N THR A 48 16.54 -6.78 -37.06
CA THR A 48 15.16 -6.28 -37.01
C THR A 48 14.23 -7.24 -36.26
N LEU A 49 13.03 -6.78 -35.91
CA LEU A 49 12.01 -7.60 -35.27
C LEU A 49 11.58 -8.80 -36.15
N VAL A 50 11.57 -8.63 -37.48
CA VAL A 50 11.22 -9.70 -38.43
C VAL A 50 12.27 -10.82 -38.41
N GLU A 51 13.56 -10.46 -38.39
CA GLU A 51 14.67 -11.41 -38.33
C GLU A 51 14.80 -12.10 -36.96
N ARG A 52 14.44 -11.43 -35.85
CA ARG A 52 14.43 -12.04 -34.51
C ARG A 52 13.27 -13.00 -34.29
N LYS A 53 12.12 -12.75 -34.92
CA LYS A 53 10.87 -13.49 -34.75
C LYS A 53 11.02 -15.03 -34.74
N PRO A 54 11.67 -15.70 -35.73
CA PRO A 54 11.79 -17.16 -35.71
C PRO A 54 12.49 -17.70 -34.45
N TYR A 55 13.54 -17.01 -33.96
CA TYR A 55 14.25 -17.42 -32.76
C TYR A 55 13.47 -17.16 -31.47
N GLU A 56 12.70 -16.06 -31.43
CA GLU A 56 11.79 -15.77 -30.32
C GLU A 56 10.63 -16.77 -30.27
N ASP A 57 10.11 -17.19 -31.43
CA ASP A 57 9.04 -18.18 -31.52
C ASP A 57 9.54 -19.58 -31.13
N LEU A 58 10.78 -19.96 -31.49
CA LEU A 58 11.45 -21.17 -30.96
C LEU A 58 11.62 -21.10 -29.42
N ALA A 59 11.99 -19.95 -28.86
CA ALA A 59 12.09 -19.78 -27.41
C ALA A 59 10.72 -19.83 -26.70
N LYS A 60 9.66 -19.29 -27.31
CA LYS A 60 8.27 -19.42 -26.83
C LYS A 60 7.80 -20.87 -26.92
N GLN A 61 8.08 -21.57 -28.03
CA GLN A 61 7.74 -22.98 -28.20
C GLN A 61 8.42 -23.83 -27.15
N TYR A 62 9.72 -23.64 -26.91
CA TYR A 62 10.45 -24.37 -25.85
C TYR A 62 9.87 -24.11 -24.45
N LYS A 63 9.44 -22.87 -24.14
CA LYS A 63 8.71 -22.59 -22.89
C LYS A 63 7.39 -23.38 -22.83
N ARG A 64 6.57 -23.38 -23.89
CA ARG A 64 5.31 -24.14 -23.95
C ARG A 64 5.53 -25.65 -23.83
N THR A 65 6.42 -26.22 -24.64
CA THR A 65 6.77 -27.66 -24.60
C THR A 65 7.37 -28.04 -23.25
N ARG A 66 8.13 -27.17 -22.59
CA ARG A 66 8.56 -27.41 -21.21
C ARG A 66 7.38 -27.43 -20.24
N MET A 67 6.42 -26.50 -20.36
CA MET A 67 5.23 -26.49 -19.48
C MET A 67 4.36 -27.74 -19.69
N LEU A 68 4.18 -28.19 -20.94
CA LEU A 68 3.43 -29.40 -21.27
C LEU A 68 4.16 -30.68 -20.83
N ASN A 69 5.46 -30.78 -21.07
CA ASN A 69 6.23 -31.98 -20.70
C ASN A 69 6.61 -32.03 -19.20
N ASN A 70 6.23 -31.02 -18.40
CA ASN A 70 6.49 -30.97 -16.95
C ASN A 70 5.35 -31.58 -16.11
N GLU A 71 4.40 -32.31 -16.70
CA GLU A 71 3.29 -32.98 -15.99
C GLU A 71 3.74 -33.84 -14.79
N ASN A 72 4.97 -34.37 -14.80
CA ASN A 72 5.56 -35.13 -13.69
C ASN A 72 6.63 -34.37 -12.86
N VAL A 73 6.85 -33.07 -13.11
CA VAL A 73 7.70 -32.19 -12.30
C VAL A 73 7.07 -30.82 -12.13
N ILE A 74 5.82 -30.82 -11.67
CA ILE A 74 5.44 -29.86 -10.64
C ILE A 74 6.12 -30.37 -9.37
N THR A 75 7.31 -29.86 -9.03
CA THR A 75 7.61 -29.75 -7.60
C THR A 75 6.51 -28.87 -7.04
N PRO A 76 5.64 -29.37 -6.14
CA PRO A 76 4.64 -28.51 -5.54
C PRO A 76 5.39 -27.30 -4.97
N VAL A 77 4.97 -26.11 -5.39
CA VAL A 77 5.32 -24.91 -4.63
C VAL A 77 4.53 -25.07 -3.35
N ILE A 78 5.17 -25.74 -2.37
CA ILE A 78 4.65 -25.85 -1.02
C ILE A 78 4.56 -24.40 -0.56
N PRO A 79 3.35 -23.86 -0.34
CA PRO A 79 3.22 -22.48 0.11
C PRO A 79 3.97 -22.36 1.44
N SER A 80 4.52 -21.18 1.73
CA SER A 80 5.13 -20.99 3.05
C SER A 80 4.09 -21.22 4.15
N SER A 81 4.51 -21.58 5.37
CA SER A 81 3.59 -21.68 6.51
C SER A 81 2.79 -20.39 6.71
N GLU A 82 3.39 -19.25 6.43
CA GLU A 82 2.75 -17.93 6.42
C GLU A 82 1.68 -17.80 5.31
N GLU A 83 1.97 -18.27 4.09
CA GLU A 83 1.04 -18.23 2.97
C GLU A 83 -0.16 -19.17 3.21
N VAL A 84 0.07 -20.38 3.74
CA VAL A 84 -1.01 -21.29 4.18
C VAL A 84 -1.86 -20.61 5.26
N SER A 85 -1.24 -20.06 6.31
CA SER A 85 -1.95 -19.37 7.39
C SER A 85 -2.76 -18.17 6.88
N PHE A 86 -2.22 -17.40 5.94
CA PHE A 86 -2.93 -16.28 5.31
C PHE A 86 -4.15 -16.73 4.52
N ILE A 87 -4.03 -17.80 3.71
CA ILE A 87 -5.15 -18.40 2.97
C ILE A 87 -6.22 -18.94 3.91
N GLU A 88 -5.84 -19.62 4.99
CA GLU A 88 -6.75 -20.14 6.01
C GLU A 88 -7.49 -19.01 6.74
N LYS A 89 -6.78 -17.97 7.19
CA LYS A 89 -7.39 -16.76 7.78
C LYS A 89 -8.46 -16.17 6.84
N ASN A 90 -8.14 -15.99 5.56
CA ASN A 90 -9.05 -15.44 4.56
C ASN A 90 -10.28 -16.35 4.29
N SER A 91 -10.08 -17.67 4.29
CA SER A 91 -11.16 -18.66 4.15
C SER A 91 -12.12 -18.62 5.34
N ASN A 92 -11.59 -18.52 6.56
CA ASN A 92 -12.36 -18.42 7.79
C ASN A 92 -13.13 -17.09 7.89
N GLU A 93 -12.54 -15.98 7.43
CA GLU A 93 -13.25 -14.69 7.30
C GLU A 93 -14.43 -14.78 6.34
N ASN A 94 -14.25 -15.35 5.15
CA ASN A 94 -15.32 -15.48 4.16
C ASN A 94 -16.51 -16.26 4.77
N LYS A 95 -16.27 -17.43 5.36
CA LYS A 95 -17.31 -18.23 6.05
C LYS A 95 -18.02 -17.46 7.15
N TYR A 96 -17.28 -16.69 7.94
CA TYR A 96 -17.86 -15.88 9.00
C TYR A 96 -18.75 -14.75 8.45
N LEU A 97 -18.26 -14.00 7.46
CA LEU A 97 -19.02 -12.91 6.84
C LEU A 97 -20.26 -13.41 6.07
N ASP A 98 -20.18 -14.60 5.47
CA ASP A 98 -21.32 -15.29 4.84
C ASP A 98 -22.37 -15.78 5.85
N THR A 99 -22.03 -15.82 7.14
CA THR A 99 -22.97 -16.07 8.25
C THR A 99 -23.46 -14.76 8.88
N TYR A 100 -22.58 -13.76 8.99
CA TYR A 100 -22.86 -12.47 9.62
C TYR A 100 -23.78 -11.56 8.80
N PHE A 101 -23.58 -11.49 7.47
CA PHE A 101 -24.47 -10.71 6.61
C PHE A 101 -25.76 -11.48 6.31
N SER A 102 -26.90 -10.80 6.46
CA SER A 102 -28.21 -11.29 6.03
C SER A 102 -28.24 -11.63 4.53
N ASN A 103 -29.28 -12.34 4.09
CA ASN A 103 -29.63 -12.41 2.67
C ASN A 103 -30.46 -11.19 2.20
N ASP A 104 -31.04 -10.43 3.13
CA ASP A 104 -31.72 -9.16 2.81
C ASP A 104 -30.69 -8.07 2.52
N LEU A 105 -30.60 -7.68 1.24
CA LEU A 105 -29.73 -6.61 0.75
C LEU A 105 -30.08 -5.23 1.36
N ILE A 106 -31.32 -5.00 1.79
CA ILE A 106 -31.75 -3.72 2.39
C ILE A 106 -31.14 -3.55 3.79
N ASP A 107 -31.07 -4.62 4.59
CA ASP A 107 -30.33 -4.62 5.86
C ASP A 107 -28.85 -4.28 5.63
N ILE A 108 -28.17 -5.02 4.74
CA ILE A 108 -26.74 -4.78 4.42
C ILE A 108 -26.51 -3.32 3.98
N PHE A 109 -27.40 -2.76 3.17
CA PHE A 109 -27.26 -1.40 2.64
C PHE A 109 -27.42 -0.32 3.73
N LYS A 110 -28.25 -0.57 4.74
CA LYS A 110 -28.48 0.34 5.87
C LYS A 110 -27.48 0.14 7.01
N ARG A 111 -26.97 -1.08 7.18
CA ARG A 111 -26.04 -1.53 8.24
C ARG A 111 -24.79 -0.66 8.31
N ASN A 112 -24.38 -0.33 9.53
CA ASN A 112 -23.13 0.37 9.78
C ASN A 112 -21.95 -0.59 9.62
N LEU A 113 -20.95 -0.19 8.85
CA LEU A 113 -19.65 -0.82 8.72
C LEU A 113 -18.60 0.10 9.35
N PHE A 114 -17.60 -0.49 10.01
CA PHE A 114 -16.57 0.25 10.72
C PHE A 114 -15.20 -0.03 10.08
N PHE A 115 -14.57 0.97 9.47
CA PHE A 115 -13.20 0.86 8.96
C PHE A 115 -12.21 1.36 9.99
N VAL A 116 -11.13 0.61 10.21
CA VAL A 116 -10.04 0.98 11.11
C VAL A 116 -8.71 0.79 10.37
N THR A 117 -7.87 1.81 10.39
CA THR A 117 -6.51 1.76 9.87
C THR A 117 -5.56 2.35 10.90
N PHE A 118 -4.40 1.72 11.05
CA PHE A 118 -3.29 2.21 11.88
C PHE A 118 -2.02 2.34 11.02
N GLN A 119 -1.25 3.40 11.26
CA GLN A 119 0.18 3.43 10.94
C GLN A 119 0.97 3.12 12.22
N ILE A 120 2.14 2.51 12.07
CA ILE A 120 3.03 2.15 13.18
C ILE A 120 4.42 2.73 12.97
N PHE A 121 5.08 3.11 14.07
CA PHE A 121 6.50 3.42 14.07
C PHE A 121 7.34 2.14 13.94
N CYS A 122 7.02 1.10 14.71
CA CYS A 122 7.73 -0.18 14.65
C CYS A 122 6.89 -1.33 15.20
N ARG A 123 7.36 -2.54 14.93
CA ARG A 123 6.99 -3.78 15.62
C ARG A 123 8.25 -4.34 16.30
N THR A 124 8.12 -4.96 17.47
CA THR A 124 9.23 -5.74 18.06
C THR A 124 9.25 -7.19 17.60
N ASP A 125 10.41 -7.82 17.65
CA ASP A 125 10.63 -9.21 17.24
C ASP A 125 10.71 -10.14 18.47
N ASP A 126 9.69 -10.09 19.33
CA ASP A 126 9.61 -10.95 20.53
C ASP A 126 9.02 -12.33 20.21
N GLU A 127 9.42 -13.36 20.97
CA GLU A 127 9.00 -14.77 20.72
C GLU A 127 7.47 -14.96 20.76
N ASP A 128 6.76 -14.17 21.57
CA ASP A 128 5.29 -14.17 21.68
C ASP A 128 4.57 -13.35 20.58
N GLY A 129 5.28 -12.94 19.53
CA GLY A 129 4.71 -12.30 18.34
C GLY A 129 4.87 -10.77 18.26
N GLY A 130 5.47 -10.15 19.27
CA GLY A 130 5.90 -8.75 19.24
C GLY A 130 4.80 -7.69 19.47
N ASP A 131 5.22 -6.58 20.06
CA ASP A 131 4.42 -5.39 20.31
C ASP A 131 4.41 -4.44 19.10
N TYR A 132 3.27 -3.80 18.84
CA TYR A 132 3.12 -2.79 17.80
C TYR A 132 3.05 -1.37 18.41
N TYR A 133 3.85 -0.44 17.88
CA TYR A 133 3.94 0.93 18.38
C TYR A 133 3.20 1.90 17.43
N PRO A 134 2.01 2.40 17.79
CA PRO A 134 1.16 3.17 16.87
C PRO A 134 1.67 4.60 16.63
N ALA A 135 1.54 5.05 15.38
CA ALA A 135 1.87 6.39 14.90
C ALA A 135 0.64 7.21 14.51
N GLU A 136 -0.35 6.59 13.85
CA GLU A 136 -1.62 7.23 13.49
C GLU A 136 -2.75 6.20 13.61
N ILE A 137 -3.96 6.68 13.92
CA ILE A 137 -5.21 5.91 13.81
C ILE A 137 -6.21 6.71 12.99
N ALA A 138 -7.00 6.03 12.15
CA ALA A 138 -8.29 6.52 11.71
C ALA A 138 -9.37 5.43 11.86
N ILE A 139 -10.53 5.82 12.36
CA ILE A 139 -11.75 5.02 12.41
C ILE A 139 -12.90 5.74 11.70
N MET A 140 -13.67 5.01 10.92
CA MET A 140 -14.77 5.53 10.10
C MET A 140 -16.01 4.64 10.22
N LYS A 141 -17.16 5.27 10.45
CA LYS A 141 -18.49 4.65 10.38
C LYS A 141 -19.11 4.96 9.03
N TYR A 142 -19.41 3.92 8.26
CA TYR A 142 -19.92 3.99 6.89
C TYR A 142 -21.23 3.18 6.77
N SER A 143 -22.12 3.56 5.86
CA SER A 143 -23.09 2.61 5.28
C SER A 143 -23.38 2.97 3.82
N PHE A 144 -23.81 2.00 3.00
CA PHE A 144 -24.19 2.29 1.61
C PHE A 144 -25.36 3.27 1.50
N PHE A 145 -26.20 3.37 2.53
CA PHE A 145 -27.29 4.34 2.57
C PHE A 145 -26.78 5.78 2.68
N GLU A 146 -25.78 6.05 3.52
CA GLU A 146 -25.36 7.43 3.86
C GLU A 146 -23.92 7.78 3.44
N SER A 147 -23.17 6.83 2.89
CA SER A 147 -21.71 6.87 2.79
C SER A 147 -21.09 7.05 4.19
N ILE A 148 -20.10 7.95 4.32
CA ILE A 148 -19.42 8.29 5.58
C ILE A 148 -20.40 9.01 6.51
N LYS A 149 -20.76 8.36 7.63
CA LYS A 149 -21.62 8.96 8.68
C LYS A 149 -20.81 9.77 9.67
N GLN A 150 -19.64 9.26 10.04
CA GLN A 150 -18.86 9.74 11.16
C GLN A 150 -17.43 9.22 11.04
N GLU A 151 -16.45 10.04 11.36
CA GLU A 151 -15.05 9.60 11.45
C GLU A 151 -14.34 10.21 12.67
N TYR A 152 -13.21 9.61 13.00
CA TYR A 152 -12.22 10.15 13.93
C TYR A 152 -10.83 9.70 13.45
N PHE A 153 -9.87 10.61 13.49
CA PHE A 153 -8.47 10.32 13.19
C PHE A 153 -7.57 11.15 14.11
N THR A 154 -6.39 10.61 14.43
CA THR A 154 -5.37 11.35 15.17
C THR A 154 -3.99 10.74 14.95
N ILE A 155 -2.97 11.58 14.94
CA ILE A 155 -1.59 11.15 15.11
C ILE A 155 -1.39 10.84 16.61
N ILE A 156 -0.89 9.65 16.91
CA ILE A 156 -0.74 9.13 18.26
C ILE A 156 0.67 9.48 18.76
N LYS A 157 0.77 9.99 19.99
CA LYS A 157 2.08 10.14 20.64
C LYS A 157 2.57 8.76 21.07
N PRO A 158 3.74 8.29 20.59
CA PRO A 158 4.26 6.99 20.97
C PRO A 158 4.64 6.97 22.45
N GLU A 159 4.56 5.78 23.06
CA GLU A 159 5.26 5.52 24.32
C GLU A 159 6.78 5.43 24.07
N LYS A 160 7.58 5.19 25.11
CA LYS A 160 9.02 4.97 24.91
C LYS A 160 9.23 3.70 24.10
N PHE A 161 9.91 3.83 22.96
CA PHE A 161 10.33 2.67 22.18
C PHE A 161 11.28 1.76 23.00
N PRO A 162 11.20 0.43 22.85
CA PRO A 162 12.14 -0.49 23.47
C PRO A 162 13.57 -0.25 22.97
N VAL A 163 14.55 -0.60 23.81
CA VAL A 163 15.97 -0.44 23.49
C VAL A 163 16.30 -1.23 22.22
N GLY A 164 16.97 -0.58 21.27
CA GLY A 164 17.30 -1.13 19.95
C GLY A 164 16.34 -0.73 18.82
N TYR A 165 15.07 -0.44 19.12
CA TYR A 165 14.04 -0.23 18.08
C TYR A 165 13.91 1.22 17.58
N THR A 166 14.64 2.17 18.16
CA THR A 166 14.68 3.57 17.70
C THR A 166 15.11 3.70 16.24
N GLY A 167 16.09 2.91 15.77
CA GLY A 167 16.51 2.92 14.37
C GLY A 167 15.38 2.49 13.44
N THR A 168 14.79 1.32 13.72
CA THR A 168 13.61 0.77 13.03
C THR A 168 12.46 1.77 12.98
N ALA A 169 12.19 2.48 14.08
CA ALA A 169 11.13 3.49 14.17
C ALA A 169 11.37 4.71 13.26
N ILE A 170 12.63 5.14 13.11
CA ILE A 170 13.03 6.24 12.22
C ILE A 170 12.96 5.79 10.75
N ASP A 171 13.46 4.61 10.44
CA ASP A 171 13.51 4.09 9.07
C ASP A 171 12.09 3.81 8.53
N LEU A 172 11.24 3.09 9.29
CA LEU A 172 9.87 2.80 8.87
C LEU A 172 9.02 4.09 8.74
N SER A 173 9.20 5.05 9.65
CA SER A 173 8.58 6.37 9.52
C SER A 173 8.98 7.04 8.21
N ARG A 174 10.29 7.17 7.93
CA ARG A 174 10.81 7.80 6.70
C ARG A 174 10.28 7.15 5.43
N GLU A 175 10.11 5.83 5.44
CA GLU A 175 9.64 5.04 4.29
C GLU A 175 8.12 5.10 4.07
N THR A 176 7.34 5.39 5.12
CA THR A 176 5.87 5.32 5.08
C THR A 176 5.22 6.67 5.41
N HIS A 177 4.76 6.86 6.65
CA HIS A 177 3.92 7.97 7.09
C HIS A 177 4.69 9.27 7.38
N GLN A 178 6.02 9.22 7.46
CA GLN A 178 6.99 10.30 7.74
C GLN A 178 6.79 11.11 9.03
N ILE A 179 5.71 10.85 9.80
CA ILE A 179 5.50 11.37 11.16
C ILE A 179 6.78 11.13 11.99
N PRO A 180 7.44 12.18 12.51
CA PRO A 180 8.61 12.03 13.38
C PRO A 180 8.32 11.16 14.62
N PRO A 181 9.17 10.16 14.92
CA PRO A 181 9.00 9.32 16.13
C PRO A 181 9.17 10.07 17.46
N PHE A 182 9.76 11.27 17.43
CA PHE A 182 10.05 12.08 18.61
C PHE A 182 9.52 13.50 18.43
N ASP A 183 9.04 14.08 19.54
CA ASP A 183 8.65 15.50 19.69
C ASP A 183 7.71 16.07 18.60
N PHE A 184 6.89 15.23 17.98
CA PHE A 184 5.92 15.67 16.99
C PHE A 184 4.81 16.54 17.62
N VAL A 185 4.81 17.82 17.27
CA VAL A 185 3.82 18.80 17.73
C VAL A 185 2.45 18.45 17.14
N GLY A 186 1.48 18.17 18.01
CA GLY A 186 0.12 17.75 17.63
C GLY A 186 -0.14 16.25 17.77
N ALA A 187 0.86 15.44 18.15
CA ALA A 187 0.63 14.05 18.55
C ALA A 187 -0.21 13.98 19.84
N ASN A 188 -1.29 13.19 19.82
CA ASN A 188 -2.16 13.01 20.98
C ASN A 188 -1.65 11.88 21.89
N GLY A 189 -1.30 12.22 23.13
CA GLY A 189 -0.88 11.26 24.17
C GLY A 189 -1.96 10.88 25.18
N ASP A 190 -3.19 11.42 25.05
CA ASP A 190 -4.31 11.06 25.91
C ASP A 190 -5.03 9.83 25.35
N TYR A 191 -4.48 8.64 25.61
CA TYR A 191 -5.04 7.37 25.13
C TYR A 191 -6.48 7.13 25.62
N LYS A 192 -6.85 7.69 26.78
CA LYS A 192 -8.24 7.65 27.30
C LYS A 192 -9.18 8.46 26.41
N ARG A 193 -8.79 9.67 26.00
CA ARG A 193 -9.55 10.48 25.04
C ARG A 193 -9.60 9.84 23.66
N ILE A 194 -8.50 9.30 23.15
CA ILE A 194 -8.46 8.57 21.87
C ILE A 194 -9.46 7.41 21.89
N TRP A 195 -9.47 6.64 22.99
CA TRP A 195 -10.42 5.55 23.17
C TRP A 195 -11.88 6.02 23.31
N GLN A 196 -12.13 7.15 24.02
CA GLN A 196 -13.46 7.76 24.08
C GLN A 196 -13.98 8.18 22.69
N GLU A 197 -13.11 8.72 21.83
CA GLU A 197 -13.44 9.09 20.45
C GLU A 197 -13.70 7.86 19.57
N VAL A 198 -12.91 6.80 19.70
CA VAL A 198 -13.18 5.50 19.05
C VAL A 198 -14.55 4.94 19.48
N LYS A 199 -14.86 4.97 20.78
CA LYS A 199 -16.20 4.61 21.29
C LYS A 199 -17.30 5.50 20.72
N ARG A 200 -17.08 6.82 20.58
CA ARG A 200 -18.04 7.75 19.98
C ARG A 200 -18.35 7.41 18.52
N VAL A 201 -17.36 6.97 17.74
CA VAL A 201 -17.57 6.57 16.32
C VAL A 201 -18.29 5.24 16.21
N ILE A 202 -17.97 4.28 17.05
CA ILE A 202 -18.65 2.97 17.04
C ILE A 202 -20.09 3.13 17.54
N GLY A 203 -20.27 3.85 18.65
CA GLY A 203 -21.56 4.13 19.29
C GLY A 203 -22.07 2.95 20.11
N ASP A 204 -23.40 2.80 20.16
CA ASP A 204 -24.09 1.82 21.02
C ASP A 204 -23.73 0.36 20.72
N SER A 205 -23.10 0.07 19.57
CA SER A 205 -22.56 -1.26 19.25
C SER A 205 -21.49 -1.78 20.24
N ILE A 206 -20.94 -0.93 21.11
CA ILE A 206 -20.07 -1.34 22.24
C ILE A 206 -20.85 -1.63 23.53
N VAL A 207 -22.10 -1.17 23.62
CA VAL A 207 -22.88 -1.09 24.87
C VAL A 207 -23.81 -2.29 25.05
N ASP A 208 -24.10 -3.06 23.99
CA ASP A 208 -24.86 -4.31 24.05
C ASP A 208 -24.04 -5.48 24.64
N SER A 209 -23.56 -5.29 25.87
CA SER A 209 -22.92 -6.32 26.71
C SER A 209 -23.85 -7.49 27.06
N SER A 210 -25.10 -7.45 26.61
CA SER A 210 -26.12 -8.49 26.79
C SER A 210 -25.89 -9.71 25.87
N THR A 211 -25.34 -9.51 24.67
CA THR A 211 -25.16 -10.58 23.66
C THR A 211 -23.76 -11.20 23.68
N ASN A 212 -22.78 -10.51 24.31
CA ASN A 212 -21.37 -10.90 24.34
C ASN A 212 -20.73 -11.07 22.94
N GLU A 213 -21.35 -10.49 21.89
CA GLU A 213 -20.85 -10.55 20.52
C GLU A 213 -19.74 -9.51 20.27
N PRO A 214 -18.68 -9.86 19.52
CA PRO A 214 -17.58 -8.93 19.22
C PRO A 214 -17.99 -7.88 18.18
N VAL A 215 -17.57 -6.63 18.39
CA VAL A 215 -17.73 -5.56 17.40
C VAL A 215 -16.88 -5.89 16.18
N ILE A 216 -17.51 -5.97 15.00
CA ILE A 216 -16.79 -6.22 13.75
C ILE A 216 -16.25 -4.92 13.18
N VAL A 217 -14.96 -4.93 12.86
CA VAL A 217 -14.25 -3.82 12.21
C VAL A 217 -13.46 -4.36 11.01
N PHE A 218 -13.22 -3.50 10.02
CA PHE A 218 -12.58 -3.87 8.77
C PHE A 218 -11.29 -3.07 8.55
N CYS A 219 -10.21 -3.75 8.18
CA CYS A 219 -8.91 -3.14 7.86
C CYS A 219 -8.31 -3.77 6.58
N ASN A 220 -7.13 -3.33 6.15
CA ASN A 220 -6.38 -4.01 5.09
C ASN A 220 -5.99 -5.44 5.54
N ALA A 221 -6.09 -6.45 4.68
CA ALA A 221 -5.81 -7.86 5.06
C ALA A 221 -4.41 -8.11 5.65
N PHE A 222 -3.40 -7.29 5.31
CA PHE A 222 -2.05 -7.39 5.90
C PHE A 222 -1.92 -6.73 7.28
N GLU A 223 -2.81 -5.79 7.60
CA GLU A 223 -2.80 -5.02 8.86
C GLU A 223 -3.70 -5.68 9.92
N ARG A 224 -4.24 -6.87 9.67
CA ARG A 224 -5.21 -7.57 10.54
C ARG A 224 -4.67 -7.83 11.94
N ASP A 225 -3.50 -8.45 12.04
CA ASP A 225 -2.91 -8.84 13.32
C ASP A 225 -2.46 -7.58 14.11
N GLN A 226 -1.84 -6.61 13.41
CA GLN A 226 -1.54 -5.26 13.92
C GLN A 226 -2.77 -4.53 14.46
N THR A 227 -3.86 -4.49 13.69
CA THR A 227 -5.10 -3.78 14.08
C THR A 227 -5.79 -4.47 15.26
N THR A 228 -5.74 -5.80 15.30
CA THR A 228 -6.25 -6.61 16.44
C THR A 228 -5.46 -6.31 17.71
N TYR A 229 -4.13 -6.27 17.63
CA TYR A 229 -3.27 -5.88 18.75
C TYR A 229 -3.56 -4.44 19.20
N LEU A 230 -3.53 -3.47 18.26
CA LEU A 230 -3.61 -2.05 18.58
C LEU A 230 -4.98 -1.62 19.12
N LEU A 231 -6.08 -2.24 18.69
CA LEU A 231 -7.38 -2.06 19.33
C LEU A 231 -7.37 -2.60 20.76
N ASN A 232 -6.84 -3.81 20.99
CA ASN A 232 -6.77 -4.39 22.32
C ASN A 232 -5.88 -3.60 23.29
N TRP A 233 -4.78 -3.04 22.78
CA TRP A 233 -3.88 -2.10 23.46
C TRP A 233 -4.59 -0.77 23.77
N LEU A 234 -5.29 -0.17 22.80
CA LEU A 234 -5.99 1.10 23.03
C LEU A 234 -7.09 0.96 24.08
N VAL A 235 -7.81 -0.17 24.09
CA VAL A 235 -8.80 -0.46 25.13
C VAL A 235 -8.16 -0.59 26.50
N SER A 236 -7.00 -1.26 26.64
CA SER A 236 -6.34 -1.39 27.95
C SER A 236 -5.75 -0.07 28.45
N LYS A 237 -5.17 0.75 27.56
CA LYS A 237 -4.69 2.11 27.88
C LYS A 237 -5.83 3.10 28.15
N GLY A 238 -7.01 2.88 27.57
CA GLY A 238 -8.15 3.79 27.69
C GLY A 238 -9.11 3.49 28.86
N ASN A 239 -9.07 2.29 29.43
CA ASN A 239 -10.00 1.81 30.47
C ASN A 239 -9.25 1.29 31.72
N ASN A 240 -8.60 2.17 32.49
CA ASN A 240 -7.78 1.78 33.66
C ASN A 240 -8.53 1.04 34.79
N ASN A 241 -9.87 1.08 34.83
CA ASN A 241 -10.68 0.65 35.98
C ASN A 241 -11.81 -0.34 35.62
N ILE A 242 -11.75 -1.04 34.48
CA ILE A 242 -12.84 -1.94 34.03
C ILE A 242 -12.46 -3.40 34.28
N GLU A 243 -13.35 -4.15 34.94
CA GLU A 243 -13.18 -5.59 35.13
C GLU A 243 -13.09 -6.34 33.81
N GLN A 244 -12.22 -7.35 33.77
CA GLN A 244 -11.80 -8.04 32.54
C GLN A 244 -12.97 -8.67 31.75
N SER A 245 -14.07 -9.00 32.45
CA SER A 245 -15.35 -9.51 31.95
C SER A 245 -16.18 -8.51 31.12
N SER A 246 -15.88 -7.21 31.20
CA SER A 246 -16.62 -6.13 30.51
C SER A 246 -15.75 -5.33 29.53
N LYS A 247 -14.59 -5.88 29.16
CA LYS A 247 -13.75 -5.34 28.08
C LYS A 247 -14.43 -5.61 26.72
N PRO A 248 -14.67 -4.60 25.86
CA PRO A 248 -15.26 -4.84 24.55
C PRO A 248 -14.33 -5.71 23.69
N SER A 249 -14.93 -6.72 23.07
CA SER A 249 -14.25 -7.62 22.15
C SER A 249 -14.38 -7.12 20.70
N PHE A 250 -13.32 -7.29 19.92
CA PHE A 250 -13.27 -6.89 18.51
C PHE A 250 -13.02 -8.10 17.62
N ARG A 251 -13.77 -8.22 16.52
CA ARG A 251 -13.47 -9.12 15.41
C ARG A 251 -12.99 -8.28 14.23
N VAL A 252 -11.68 -8.30 14.01
CA VAL A 252 -11.05 -7.63 12.87
C VAL A 252 -11.14 -8.53 11.64
N CYS A 253 -11.77 -8.03 10.58
CA CYS A 253 -11.87 -8.69 9.28
C CYS A 253 -11.13 -7.89 8.20
N SER A 254 -10.69 -8.53 7.13
CA SER A 254 -10.17 -7.83 5.97
C SER A 254 -11.27 -7.11 5.17
N PHE A 255 -10.96 -5.93 4.63
CA PHE A 255 -11.78 -5.23 3.66
C PHE A 255 -11.93 -6.06 2.36
N GLU A 256 -10.89 -6.82 2.00
CA GLU A 256 -10.95 -7.77 0.88
C GLU A 256 -12.02 -8.85 1.09
N ALA A 257 -12.16 -9.42 2.30
CA ALA A 257 -13.24 -10.36 2.63
C ALA A 257 -14.63 -9.70 2.65
N LEU A 258 -14.74 -8.47 3.16
CA LEU A 258 -15.98 -7.69 3.10
C LEU A 258 -16.46 -7.54 1.66
N VAL A 259 -15.61 -7.07 0.76
CA VAL A 259 -15.98 -6.88 -0.66
C VAL A 259 -16.37 -8.21 -1.31
N ALA A 260 -15.65 -9.31 -1.03
CA ALA A 260 -16.00 -10.63 -1.56
C ALA A 260 -17.37 -11.10 -1.07
N ALA A 261 -17.68 -10.96 0.22
CA ALA A 261 -18.98 -11.32 0.79
C ALA A 261 -20.13 -10.48 0.21
N LEU A 262 -19.92 -9.17 0.03
CA LEU A 262 -20.91 -8.29 -0.59
C LEU A 262 -21.17 -8.66 -2.06
N LEU A 263 -20.13 -8.96 -2.85
CA LEU A 263 -20.26 -9.35 -4.25
C LEU A 263 -20.98 -10.70 -4.43
N ARG A 264 -20.75 -11.67 -3.52
CA ARG A 264 -21.55 -12.90 -3.42
C ARG A 264 -23.04 -12.58 -3.20
N ARG A 265 -23.37 -11.73 -2.21
CA ARG A 265 -24.75 -11.37 -1.87
C ARG A 265 -25.48 -10.64 -3.01
N ILE A 266 -24.79 -9.81 -3.78
CA ILE A 266 -25.35 -9.12 -4.97
C ILE A 266 -25.52 -10.10 -6.16
N GLY A 267 -25.00 -11.33 -6.08
CA GLY A 267 -25.13 -12.36 -7.13
C GLY A 267 -24.10 -12.25 -8.25
N ILE A 268 -22.99 -11.52 -8.04
CA ILE A 268 -21.92 -11.32 -9.03
C ILE A 268 -20.88 -12.46 -8.97
N GLY A 269 -20.94 -13.29 -7.93
CA GLY A 269 -20.11 -14.47 -7.74
C GLY A 269 -18.91 -14.24 -6.83
N ASP A 270 -18.00 -15.22 -6.81
CA ASP A 270 -16.83 -15.21 -5.93
C ASP A 270 -15.67 -14.40 -6.50
N PHE A 271 -15.15 -13.49 -5.67
CA PHE A 271 -13.96 -12.69 -5.96
C PHE A 271 -12.81 -13.11 -5.05
N ALA A 272 -11.68 -13.45 -5.66
CA ALA A 272 -10.45 -13.65 -4.92
C ALA A 272 -10.02 -12.34 -4.23
N HIS A 273 -9.52 -12.45 -2.99
CA HIS A 273 -9.03 -11.30 -2.22
C HIS A 273 -7.97 -10.49 -3.00
N GLN A 274 -7.07 -11.17 -3.72
CA GLN A 274 -6.06 -10.51 -4.55
C GLN A 274 -6.69 -9.65 -5.66
N SER A 275 -7.79 -10.09 -6.26
CA SER A 275 -8.51 -9.31 -7.28
C SER A 275 -9.07 -8.02 -6.70
N VAL A 276 -9.66 -8.05 -5.49
CA VAL A 276 -10.13 -6.86 -4.78
C VAL A 276 -8.95 -5.90 -4.50
N ARG A 277 -7.83 -6.45 -4.01
CA ARG A 277 -6.62 -5.68 -3.71
C ARG A 277 -6.01 -4.97 -4.93
N GLU A 278 -5.94 -5.63 -6.09
CA GLU A 278 -5.46 -4.97 -7.31
C GLU A 278 -6.43 -3.89 -7.82
N GLN A 279 -7.73 -3.98 -7.51
CA GLN A 279 -8.66 -2.89 -7.78
C GLN A 279 -8.43 -1.71 -6.82
N LEU A 280 -8.22 -1.95 -5.53
CA LEU A 280 -7.94 -0.93 -4.53
C LEU A 280 -6.63 -0.15 -4.79
N ARG A 281 -5.61 -0.81 -5.35
CA ARG A 281 -4.34 -0.16 -5.70
C ARG A 281 -4.44 0.88 -6.81
N ARG A 282 -5.57 0.95 -7.53
CA ARG A 282 -5.75 1.89 -8.65
C ARG A 282 -5.67 3.35 -8.18
N PRO A 283 -5.04 4.26 -8.96
CA PRO A 283 -4.87 5.68 -8.60
C PRO A 283 -6.13 6.42 -8.15
N VAL A 284 -7.30 6.02 -8.63
CA VAL A 284 -8.62 6.58 -8.23
C VAL A 284 -8.93 6.39 -6.73
N TYR A 285 -8.42 5.33 -6.10
CA TYR A 285 -8.66 5.06 -4.67
C TYR A 285 -7.46 5.39 -3.78
N THR A 286 -6.27 5.62 -4.35
CA THR A 286 -5.02 5.86 -3.60
C THR A 286 -4.46 7.28 -3.75
N ILE A 287 -4.56 7.89 -4.93
CA ILE A 287 -3.94 9.19 -5.26
C ILE A 287 -5.00 10.31 -5.30
N GLN A 288 -6.22 10.00 -5.74
CA GLN A 288 -7.30 11.00 -5.87
C GLN A 288 -8.01 11.33 -4.55
N VAL A 289 -7.72 10.60 -3.46
CA VAL A 289 -8.23 10.94 -2.11
C VAL A 289 -7.56 12.20 -1.61
N LYS A 290 -8.29 13.32 -1.65
CA LYS A 290 -7.87 14.62 -1.07
C LYS A 290 -8.14 14.71 0.45
N GLU A 291 -8.73 13.68 1.05
CA GLU A 291 -9.13 13.64 2.46
C GLU A 291 -8.01 13.10 3.37
N ARG A 292 -6.81 13.68 3.25
CA ARG A 292 -5.70 13.42 4.19
C ARG A 292 -5.93 14.16 5.52
N CYS A 293 -5.11 13.87 6.52
CA CYS A 293 -4.94 14.78 7.67
C CYS A 293 -4.06 15.97 7.25
N ILE A 294 -4.16 17.10 7.97
CA ILE A 294 -3.47 18.36 7.62
C ILE A 294 -1.95 18.16 7.44
N TYR A 295 -1.34 17.33 8.30
CA TYR A 295 0.08 17.00 8.23
C TYR A 295 0.43 16.28 6.92
N HIS A 296 -0.21 15.15 6.63
CA HIS A 296 0.07 14.38 5.42
C HIS A 296 -0.30 15.10 4.12
N ASP A 297 -1.30 15.99 4.14
CA ASP A 297 -1.62 16.81 2.97
C ASP A 297 -0.53 17.85 2.68
N SER A 298 -0.02 18.53 3.72
CA SER A 298 1.03 19.55 3.57
C SER A 298 2.34 19.00 2.97
N LEU A 299 2.58 17.69 3.12
CA LEU A 299 3.75 16.98 2.61
C LEU A 299 3.43 16.04 1.42
N ALA A 300 2.17 16.02 0.95
CA ALA A 300 1.67 15.12 -0.09
C ALA A 300 1.93 13.62 0.15
N ILE A 301 1.97 13.19 1.41
CA ILE A 301 2.26 11.80 1.83
C ILE A 301 1.06 10.89 1.56
N GLN A 302 1.33 9.69 1.03
CA GLN A 302 0.29 8.72 0.68
C GLN A 302 -0.18 7.87 1.87
N TYR A 303 0.69 7.59 2.83
CA TYR A 303 0.46 6.70 3.97
C TYR A 303 -0.26 7.41 5.14
N CYS A 304 -1.48 7.88 4.88
CA CYS A 304 -2.36 8.53 5.85
C CYS A 304 -3.56 7.61 6.17
N CYS A 305 -3.78 7.27 7.44
CA CYS A 305 -4.91 6.41 7.86
C CYS A 305 -6.26 6.96 7.40
N ARG A 306 -6.46 8.28 7.48
CA ARG A 306 -7.70 8.93 7.02
C ARG A 306 -7.91 8.70 5.53
N ALA A 307 -6.88 8.95 4.71
CA ALA A 307 -6.97 8.77 3.26
C ALA A 307 -7.21 7.31 2.87
N ILE A 308 -6.65 6.34 3.61
CA ILE A 308 -6.88 4.90 3.37
C ILE A 308 -8.36 4.54 3.63
N ASN A 309 -8.94 4.96 4.76
CA ASN A 309 -10.37 4.76 5.06
C ASN A 309 -11.29 5.44 4.01
N HIS A 310 -10.93 6.63 3.55
CA HIS A 310 -11.65 7.30 2.45
C HIS A 310 -11.52 6.54 1.12
N GLY A 311 -10.36 5.94 0.84
CA GLY A 311 -10.16 5.03 -0.31
C GLY A 311 -11.10 3.82 -0.26
N PHE A 312 -11.30 3.22 0.92
CA PHE A 312 -12.31 2.17 1.14
C PHE A 312 -13.73 2.68 0.87
N SER A 313 -14.10 3.86 1.39
CA SER A 313 -15.42 4.45 1.13
C SER A 313 -15.66 4.72 -0.36
N LEU A 314 -14.69 5.32 -1.06
CA LEU A 314 -14.78 5.59 -2.50
C LEU A 314 -14.87 4.30 -3.32
N PHE A 315 -14.16 3.24 -2.92
CA PHE A 315 -14.30 1.93 -3.55
C PHE A 315 -15.71 1.38 -3.37
N LEU A 316 -16.25 1.43 -2.15
CA LEU A 316 -17.60 0.94 -1.88
C LEU A 316 -18.68 1.78 -2.59
N ASP A 317 -18.59 3.10 -2.58
CA ASP A 317 -19.54 4.00 -3.24
C ASP A 317 -19.45 3.90 -4.78
N GLY A 318 -18.24 3.85 -5.34
CA GLY A 318 -18.02 3.81 -6.79
C GLY A 318 -18.26 2.42 -7.40
N PHE A 319 -17.81 1.35 -6.73
CA PHE A 319 -17.85 -0.01 -7.28
C PHE A 319 -19.05 -0.82 -6.78
N ILE A 320 -19.36 -0.80 -5.48
CA ILE A 320 -20.33 -1.74 -4.87
C ILE A 320 -21.75 -1.13 -4.77
N ARG A 321 -21.87 0.14 -4.34
CA ARG A 321 -23.16 0.82 -4.11
C ARG A 321 -24.03 0.90 -5.36
N GLN A 322 -23.42 1.19 -6.51
CA GLN A 322 -24.15 1.27 -7.79
C GLN A 322 -24.80 -0.08 -8.15
N ARG A 323 -24.12 -1.19 -7.85
CA ARG A 323 -24.61 -2.56 -8.09
C ARG A 323 -25.74 -2.93 -7.12
N PHE A 324 -25.61 -2.58 -5.84
CA PHE A 324 -26.73 -2.71 -4.88
C PHE A 324 -27.98 -1.98 -5.36
N ILE A 325 -27.85 -0.73 -5.82
CA ILE A 325 -28.99 0.06 -6.31
C ILE A 325 -29.67 -0.64 -7.49
N GLN A 326 -28.90 -1.19 -8.44
CA GLN A 326 -29.43 -1.97 -9.57
C GLN A 326 -30.16 -3.26 -9.15
N SER A 327 -29.80 -3.84 -8.00
CA SER A 327 -30.46 -5.04 -7.44
C SER A 327 -31.74 -4.76 -6.64
N PHE A 328 -32.06 -3.48 -6.34
CA PHE A 328 -33.27 -3.13 -5.60
C PHE A 328 -34.49 -2.90 -6.50
N SER A 329 -35.69 -3.01 -5.93
CA SER A 329 -36.92 -2.59 -6.59
C SER A 329 -36.95 -1.07 -6.84
N GLU A 330 -37.65 -0.65 -7.89
CA GLU A 330 -37.72 0.75 -8.32
C GLU A 330 -38.17 1.72 -7.20
N GLN A 331 -39.10 1.29 -6.34
CA GLN A 331 -39.52 2.06 -5.16
C GLN A 331 -38.34 2.38 -4.22
N VAL A 332 -37.51 1.37 -3.90
CA VAL A 332 -36.33 1.54 -3.02
C VAL A 332 -35.25 2.36 -3.72
N GLN A 333 -35.06 2.18 -5.03
CA GLN A 333 -34.16 3.04 -5.82
C GLN A 333 -34.57 4.52 -5.78
N ASN A 334 -35.88 4.80 -5.85
CA ASN A 334 -36.44 6.14 -5.78
C ASN A 334 -36.27 6.77 -4.38
N GLU A 335 -36.50 6.00 -3.30
CA GLU A 335 -36.23 6.46 -1.92
C GLU A 335 -34.75 6.83 -1.70
N ILE A 336 -33.83 6.00 -2.20
CA ILE A 336 -32.38 6.25 -2.12
C ILE A 336 -32.00 7.49 -2.94
N THR A 337 -32.54 7.63 -4.16
CA THR A 337 -32.23 8.76 -5.06
C THR A 337 -32.72 10.09 -4.48
N ASN A 338 -33.96 10.13 -4.00
CA ASN A 338 -34.55 11.35 -3.42
C ASN A 338 -33.79 11.84 -2.18
N LYS A 339 -33.29 10.94 -1.33
CA LYS A 339 -32.45 11.33 -0.17
C LYS A 339 -31.03 11.74 -0.56
N ASN A 340 -30.43 11.14 -1.58
CA ASN A 340 -29.12 11.55 -2.07
C ASN A 340 -29.16 12.97 -2.68
N LEU A 341 -30.20 13.30 -3.45
CA LEU A 341 -30.38 14.63 -4.03
C LEU A 341 -30.43 15.75 -2.96
N GLN A 342 -30.86 15.45 -1.75
CA GLN A 342 -30.88 16.40 -0.61
C GLN A 342 -29.52 16.57 0.10
N LYS A 343 -28.56 15.63 -0.07
CA LYS A 343 -27.21 15.70 0.54
C LYS A 343 -26.10 16.13 -0.43
N LEU A 344 -26.35 16.20 -1.75
CA LEU A 344 -25.29 16.32 -2.77
C LEU A 344 -24.98 17.75 -3.25
N SER A 345 -24.12 18.45 -2.51
CA SER A 345 -23.20 19.46 -3.06
C SER A 345 -21.80 19.22 -2.45
N PRO A 346 -20.69 19.02 -3.23
CA PRO A 346 -20.49 19.28 -4.65
C PRO A 346 -19.95 18.05 -5.47
N ILE A 347 -20.14 16.81 -4.99
CA ILE A 347 -19.50 15.60 -5.57
C ILE A 347 -20.02 15.21 -6.98
N ASN A 348 -21.23 15.65 -7.35
CA ASN A 348 -21.89 15.23 -8.61
C ASN A 348 -21.15 15.58 -9.90
N SER A 349 -20.18 16.51 -9.88
CA SER A 349 -19.38 16.86 -11.06
C SER A 349 -18.55 15.69 -11.63
N TYR A 350 -18.23 14.67 -10.83
CA TYR A 350 -17.42 13.53 -11.28
C TYR A 350 -18.24 12.31 -11.73
N MET A 351 -19.48 12.16 -11.24
CA MET A 351 -20.29 10.95 -11.50
C MET A 351 -21.20 11.07 -12.73
N HIS A 352 -21.55 12.29 -13.16
CA HIS A 352 -22.46 12.48 -14.28
C HIS A 352 -21.85 12.12 -15.65
N GLU A 353 -20.51 12.15 -15.79
CA GLU A 353 -19.79 11.74 -17.01
C GLU A 353 -19.60 10.22 -17.14
N ILE A 354 -19.81 9.43 -16.08
CA ILE A 354 -19.69 7.96 -16.13
C ILE A 354 -20.94 7.31 -16.74
N LYS A 355 -22.11 7.96 -16.61
CA LYS A 355 -23.40 7.44 -17.08
C LYS A 355 -23.54 7.33 -18.62
N SER A 356 -22.66 7.94 -19.40
CA SER A 356 -22.68 7.86 -20.88
C SER A 356 -21.93 6.65 -21.45
N ILE A 357 -21.33 5.79 -20.62
CA ILE A 357 -20.41 4.71 -21.04
C ILE A 357 -21.04 3.30 -20.88
N SER A 358 -22.23 3.19 -20.28
CA SER A 358 -22.85 1.90 -19.96
C SER A 358 -23.54 1.23 -21.16
N ASN A 359 -22.78 0.51 -22.00
CA ASN A 359 -23.32 -0.56 -22.86
C ASN A 359 -22.25 -1.58 -23.37
N GLU A 360 -21.09 -1.69 -22.72
CA GLU A 360 -20.02 -2.61 -23.14
C GLU A 360 -19.51 -3.55 -22.03
N SER A 361 -18.60 -4.47 -22.42
CA SER A 361 -18.01 -5.47 -21.54
C SER A 361 -17.21 -4.89 -20.37
N THR A 362 -17.11 -5.67 -19.29
CA THR A 362 -16.47 -5.23 -18.03
C THR A 362 -14.97 -4.90 -18.14
N SER A 363 -14.26 -5.38 -19.17
CA SER A 363 -12.87 -4.95 -19.41
C SER A 363 -12.76 -3.66 -20.23
N SER A 364 -13.60 -3.44 -21.26
CA SER A 364 -13.50 -2.22 -22.09
C SER A 364 -13.94 -0.96 -21.34
N ILE A 365 -14.96 -1.06 -20.46
CA ILE A 365 -15.38 0.06 -19.59
C ILE A 365 -14.22 0.54 -18.70
N ILE A 366 -13.41 -0.37 -18.18
CA ILE A 366 -12.31 -0.07 -17.25
C ILE A 366 -11.16 0.69 -17.92
N ASP A 367 -10.81 0.30 -19.14
CA ASP A 367 -9.74 0.95 -19.92
C ASP A 367 -10.20 2.29 -20.49
N SER A 368 -11.49 2.41 -20.82
CA SER A 368 -12.13 3.67 -21.28
C SER A 368 -12.04 4.76 -20.20
N ILE A 369 -12.49 4.48 -18.96
CA ILE A 369 -12.45 5.44 -17.84
C ILE A 369 -11.02 5.95 -17.57
N SER A 370 -10.02 5.07 -17.68
CA SER A 370 -8.61 5.43 -17.49
C SER A 370 -8.09 6.33 -18.62
N SER A 371 -8.54 6.12 -19.84
CA SER A 371 -8.05 6.82 -21.05
C SER A 371 -8.60 8.24 -21.15
N THR A 372 -9.92 8.42 -20.97
CA THR A 372 -10.58 9.74 -21.09
C THR A 372 -10.05 10.75 -20.07
N TYR A 373 -9.67 10.29 -18.87
CA TYR A 373 -9.07 11.15 -17.83
C TYR A 373 -7.65 11.62 -18.18
N ILE A 374 -6.84 10.76 -18.82
CA ILE A 374 -5.46 11.08 -19.23
C ILE A 374 -5.44 12.18 -20.31
N GLU A 375 -6.37 12.16 -21.26
CA GLU A 375 -6.45 13.21 -22.29
C GLU A 375 -6.86 14.56 -21.71
N LYS A 376 -7.92 14.60 -20.88
CA LYS A 376 -8.42 15.84 -20.25
C LYS A 376 -7.32 16.57 -19.44
N HIS A 377 -6.42 15.81 -18.81
CA HIS A 377 -5.28 16.36 -18.05
C HIS A 377 -4.08 16.81 -18.91
N LYS A 378 -3.92 16.33 -20.14
CA LYS A 378 -2.99 16.96 -21.10
C LYS A 378 -3.47 18.37 -21.45
N THR A 379 -4.77 18.53 -21.71
CA THR A 379 -5.39 19.82 -22.07
C THR A 379 -5.33 20.83 -20.92
N LEU A 380 -5.60 20.42 -19.68
CA LEU A 380 -5.51 21.30 -18.50
C LEU A 380 -4.08 21.81 -18.24
N ARG A 381 -3.03 21.00 -18.50
CA ARG A 381 -1.63 21.46 -18.39
C ARG A 381 -1.24 22.50 -19.44
N VAL A 382 -1.94 22.60 -20.57
CA VAL A 382 -1.71 23.63 -21.59
C VAL A 382 -2.33 24.98 -21.17
N LEU A 383 -3.40 24.95 -20.37
CA LEU A 383 -4.14 26.16 -19.95
C LEU A 383 -3.58 26.83 -18.69
N THR A 384 -2.66 26.19 -17.96
CA THR A 384 -2.05 26.76 -16.75
C THR A 384 -0.55 27.06 -16.92
N GLN A 385 -0.22 27.98 -17.83
CA GLN A 385 1.02 28.76 -17.74
C GLN A 385 0.72 30.14 -17.13
N PRO A 386 1.32 30.53 -15.99
CA PRO A 386 1.06 31.83 -15.38
C PRO A 386 1.71 32.96 -16.19
N GLN A 387 0.94 33.99 -16.52
CA GLN A 387 1.50 35.24 -17.02
C GLN A 387 2.33 35.90 -15.92
N LYS A 388 3.55 36.33 -16.26
CA LYS A 388 4.44 37.03 -15.33
C LYS A 388 3.95 38.45 -15.07
N THR A 389 3.48 38.72 -13.86
CA THR A 389 3.40 40.10 -13.32
C THR A 389 4.51 40.33 -12.31
N LYS A 390 5.23 41.45 -12.45
CA LYS A 390 6.25 41.89 -11.50
C LYS A 390 5.59 42.71 -10.39
N VAL A 391 5.68 42.25 -9.15
CA VAL A 391 5.68 43.13 -7.98
C VAL A 391 6.81 42.66 -7.07
N SER A 392 7.70 43.58 -6.74
CA SER A 392 8.77 43.37 -5.77
C SER A 392 8.27 43.72 -4.38
N ASP A 393 8.47 42.83 -3.40
CA ASP A 393 8.77 43.28 -2.04
C ASP A 393 9.64 42.26 -1.29
N THR A 394 10.45 42.77 -0.37
CA THR A 394 11.63 42.07 0.14
C THR A 394 11.39 41.56 1.56
N ILE A 395 11.28 40.24 1.72
CA ILE A 395 11.36 39.59 3.04
C ILE A 395 12.51 38.58 3.02
N LYS A 396 13.54 38.85 3.84
CA LYS A 396 14.70 37.97 4.02
C LYS A 396 14.35 36.85 4.99
N LEU A 397 14.34 35.61 4.51
CA LEU A 397 14.39 34.41 5.35
C LEU A 397 15.70 33.67 5.06
N ALA A 398 16.39 33.25 6.12
CA ALA A 398 17.73 32.69 6.03
C ALA A 398 17.71 31.28 5.42
N SER A 399 18.54 31.05 4.40
CA SER A 399 18.73 29.73 3.80
C SER A 399 19.69 28.89 4.64
N VAL A 400 19.22 27.76 5.18
CA VAL A 400 20.10 26.68 5.65
C VAL A 400 20.63 25.94 4.43
N GLY A 401 21.95 25.82 4.30
CA GLY A 401 22.60 25.36 3.07
C GLY A 401 22.53 23.85 2.85
N SER A 402 22.02 23.44 1.69
CA SER A 402 22.14 22.07 1.18
C SER A 402 23.50 21.87 0.50
N ASN A 403 24.39 21.08 1.11
CA ASN A 403 25.65 20.69 0.49
C ASN A 403 25.39 19.68 -0.65
N VAL A 404 25.47 20.14 -1.90
CA VAL A 404 25.51 19.27 -3.08
C VAL A 404 26.95 19.17 -3.57
N PHE A 405 27.54 17.99 -3.46
CA PHE A 405 28.82 17.67 -4.09
C PHE A 405 28.67 17.72 -5.61
N ILE A 406 29.42 18.60 -6.28
CA ILE A 406 29.65 18.55 -7.73
C ILE A 406 31.13 18.28 -7.94
N GLN A 407 31.45 17.12 -8.52
CA GLN A 407 32.79 16.81 -9.00
C GLN A 407 33.08 17.63 -10.26
N SER A 408 34.20 18.36 -10.27
CA SER A 408 34.75 19.02 -11.45
C SER A 408 35.99 18.26 -11.94
N PRO A 409 36.26 18.20 -13.26
CA PRO A 409 37.27 17.32 -13.83
C PRO A 409 38.70 17.86 -13.70
N SER A 410 39.65 16.95 -13.77
CA SER A 410 41.09 17.18 -13.71
C SER A 410 41.66 17.92 -14.94
N THR A 411 42.55 18.88 -14.69
CA THR A 411 43.60 19.29 -15.64
C THR A 411 44.92 19.49 -14.90
N ASN A 412 45.99 18.88 -15.43
CA ASN A 412 47.36 19.07 -14.95
C ASN A 412 47.96 20.37 -15.52
N ILE A 413 48.89 21.00 -14.80
CA ILE A 413 50.16 21.51 -15.33
C ILE A 413 51.14 21.84 -14.17
N SER A 414 52.43 21.64 -14.46
CA SER A 414 53.69 21.93 -13.74
C SER A 414 53.83 23.40 -13.26
N SER A 415 54.74 23.83 -12.37
CA SER A 415 55.88 23.24 -11.60
C SER A 415 56.46 24.32 -10.65
N SER A 416 57.46 23.94 -9.82
CA SER A 416 58.45 24.80 -9.09
C SER A 416 57.94 25.69 -7.93
N MET A 417 58.75 26.10 -6.95
CA MET A 417 59.88 25.46 -6.22
C MET A 417 60.14 26.28 -4.92
N ASP A 418 60.77 25.66 -3.91
CA ASP A 418 61.48 26.25 -2.76
C ASP A 418 60.77 26.99 -1.58
N GLN A 419 60.96 26.37 -0.40
CA GLN A 419 61.57 26.90 0.85
C GLN A 419 60.80 27.76 1.90
N GLN A 420 60.62 27.09 3.05
CA GLN A 420 61.10 27.44 4.42
C GLN A 420 60.32 28.39 5.38
N ILE A 421 60.17 27.85 6.62
CA ILE A 421 60.24 28.52 7.94
C ILE A 421 59.10 29.51 8.28
N SER A 422 58.19 29.23 9.24
CA SER A 422 58.49 29.38 10.68
C SER A 422 57.34 28.93 11.62
N ASN A 423 57.68 28.74 12.90
CA ASN A 423 56.80 28.33 14.00
C ASN A 423 55.79 29.39 14.44
N SER A 424 54.61 28.96 14.92
CA SER A 424 54.10 29.46 16.21
C SER A 424 53.06 28.53 16.84
N SER A 425 53.48 27.95 17.96
CA SER A 425 52.71 27.27 19.01
C SER A 425 51.54 28.08 19.60
N THR A 426 50.46 27.39 19.99
CA THR A 426 49.74 27.66 21.25
C THR A 426 48.91 26.45 21.71
N LYS A 427 49.11 26.01 22.97
CA LYS A 427 48.10 25.58 23.99
C LYS A 427 47.08 24.48 23.58
N ASN A 428 46.76 23.44 24.35
CA ASN A 428 46.87 23.08 25.78
C ASN A 428 46.85 21.52 25.91
N LYS A 429 47.46 20.86 26.91
CA LYS A 429 46.83 20.36 28.17
C LYS A 429 45.39 19.80 27.98
N VAL A 430 45.00 18.59 28.40
CA VAL A 430 45.44 17.70 29.52
C VAL A 430 45.37 16.20 29.13
N ASN A 431 46.10 15.37 29.87
CA ASN A 431 46.27 13.91 29.77
C ASN A 431 45.15 13.04 30.45
N ASP A 432 45.15 11.75 30.09
CA ASP A 432 44.79 10.53 30.88
C ASP A 432 43.32 10.27 31.31
N PHE A 433 42.68 9.13 30.93
CA PHE A 433 42.84 7.72 31.39
C PHE A 433 42.44 7.55 32.88
N PHE A 434 41.54 6.66 33.34
CA PHE A 434 41.40 5.19 33.10
C PHE A 434 40.24 4.57 33.95
N LEU A 435 39.65 3.42 33.56
CA LEU A 435 38.98 2.38 34.41
C LEU A 435 37.76 2.82 35.28
N TYR A 436 36.81 2.01 35.76
CA TYR A 436 36.50 0.56 35.74
C TYR A 436 34.93 0.46 35.78
N LEU A 437 34.19 -0.65 35.89
CA LEU A 437 34.44 -2.10 36.09
C LEU A 437 33.35 -2.91 35.36
N ARG A 438 33.63 -4.20 35.12
CA ARG A 438 32.66 -5.28 34.84
C ARG A 438 31.72 -5.56 36.02
N TYR A 439 30.50 -6.01 35.72
CA TYR A 439 30.02 -7.35 36.10
C TYR A 439 29.11 -7.91 34.99
#